data_AF-A0A2D4EV42-F1
#
_entry.id   AF-A0A2D4EV42-F1
#
_cell.length_a   1.000
_cell.length_b   1.000
_cell.length_c   1.000
_cell.angle_alpha   90.00
_cell.angle_beta   90.00
_cell.angle_gamma   90.00
#
_symmetry.space_group_name_H-M   'P 1'
#
loop_
_entity.id
_entity.type
_entity.pdbx_description
1 polymer ?
#
loop_
_entity_poly.entity_id
_entity_poly.type
_entity_poly.pdbx_seq_one_letter_code
_entity_poly.pdbx_strand_id
1 'polypeptide(L)'
;QFVQALKYETYLDNSLVRFLLARALGNIRIAHYLYWLLKDTLHDTKHGIRYEHILGAFLSICGKSLREDLERQSRLVQILGMVAEKVKQTSGSARQMVL
;
A
#
# COMPACT_ATOMS: atom_id res chain seq x y z
N GLN A 1 -3.93 4.32 -13.13
CA GLN A 1 -5.20 4.81 -13.74
C GLN A 1 -6.43 4.34 -12.95
N PHE A 2 -6.74 3.05 -12.82
CA PHE A 2 -7.95 2.61 -12.09
C PHE A 2 -8.02 2.98 -10.60
N VAL A 3 -6.92 2.85 -9.83
CA VAL A 3 -6.93 3.25 -8.42
C VAL A 3 -7.21 4.76 -8.25
N GLN A 4 -6.77 5.59 -9.20
CA GLN A 4 -7.07 7.03 -9.17
C GLN A 4 -8.52 7.31 -9.58
N ALA A 5 -9.08 6.52 -10.48
CA ALA A 5 -10.49 6.65 -10.88
C ALA A 5 -11.47 6.44 -9.70
N LEU A 6 -11.07 5.71 -8.66
CA LEU A 6 -11.86 5.54 -7.43
C LEU A 6 -12.20 6.86 -6.72
N LYS A 7 -11.50 7.96 -6.99
CA LYS A 7 -11.83 9.29 -6.46
C LYS A 7 -13.17 9.80 -6.98
N TYR A 8 -13.53 9.40 -8.19
CA TYR A 8 -14.71 9.88 -8.90
C TYR A 8 -15.94 8.99 -8.72
N GLU A 9 -15.81 7.89 -7.97
CA GLU A 9 -16.94 7.06 -7.60
C GLU A 9 -17.75 7.73 -6.48
N THR A 10 -19.08 7.71 -6.62
CA THR A 10 -19.99 8.27 -5.60
C THR A 10 -20.03 7.39 -4.36
N TYR A 11 -20.14 6.08 -4.55
CA TYR A 11 -20.31 5.10 -3.47
C TYR A 11 -19.06 4.27 -3.27
N LEU A 12 -18.85 3.79 -2.04
CA LEU A 12 -17.74 2.90 -1.72
C LEU A 12 -17.90 1.51 -2.36
N ASP A 13 -19.13 0.99 -2.37
CA ASP A 13 -19.48 -0.20 -3.14
C ASP A 13 -19.89 0.22 -4.56
N ASN A 14 -18.98 0.02 -5.50
CA ASN A 14 -19.19 0.31 -6.92
C ASN A 14 -18.54 -0.78 -7.78
N SER A 15 -18.89 -0.79 -9.07
CA SER A 15 -18.42 -1.78 -10.04
C SER A 15 -16.90 -1.78 -10.20
N LEU A 16 -16.25 -0.62 -10.12
CA LEU A 16 -14.80 -0.49 -10.23
C LEU A 16 -14.08 -1.12 -9.02
N VAL A 17 -14.57 -0.90 -7.80
CA VAL A 17 -14.02 -1.56 -6.59
C VAL A 17 -14.17 -3.07 -6.69
N ARG A 18 -15.37 -3.56 -7.03
CA ARG A 18 -15.62 -5.01 -7.20
C ARG A 18 -14.72 -5.61 -8.27
N PHE A 19 -14.54 -4.92 -9.39
CA PHE A 19 -13.64 -5.33 -10.46
C PHE A 19 -12.19 -5.45 -9.97
N LEU A 20 -11.66 -4.41 -9.30
CA LEU A 20 -10.29 -4.41 -8.79
C LEU A 20 -10.05 -5.54 -7.79
N LEU A 21 -10.98 -5.75 -6.85
CA LEU A 21 -10.89 -6.82 -5.86
C LEU A 21 -10.94 -8.20 -6.53
N ALA A 22 -11.87 -8.44 -7.45
CA ALA A 22 -11.98 -9.70 -8.17
C ALA A 22 -10.70 -10.02 -8.97
N ARG A 23 -10.10 -9.03 -9.63
CA ARG A 23 -8.84 -9.20 -10.35
C ARG A 23 -7.65 -9.48 -9.43
N ALA A 24 -7.61 -8.84 -8.26
CA ALA A 24 -6.58 -9.10 -7.27
C ALA A 24 -6.67 -10.53 -6.72
N LEU A 25 -7.88 -11.01 -6.41
CA LEU A 25 -8.08 -12.37 -5.89
C LEU A 25 -7.65 -13.47 -6.87
N GLY A 26 -7.78 -13.24 -8.18
CA GLY A 26 -7.34 -14.20 -9.20
C GLY A 26 -5.87 -14.09 -9.61
N ASN A 27 -5.12 -13.10 -9.13
CA ASN A 27 -3.76 -12.87 -9.60
C ASN A 27 -2.89 -12.14 -8.56
N ILE A 28 -1.90 -12.87 -8.02
CA ILE A 28 -1.01 -12.38 -6.95
C ILE A 28 -0.23 -11.12 -7.34
N ARG A 29 0.12 -10.96 -8.63
CA ARG A 29 0.82 -9.78 -9.11
C ARG A 29 -0.09 -8.54 -9.08
N ILE A 30 -1.35 -8.71 -9.48
CA ILE A 30 -2.35 -7.63 -9.39
C ILE A 30 -2.62 -7.30 -7.93
N ALA A 31 -2.77 -8.31 -7.07
CA ALA A 31 -2.98 -8.13 -5.64
C ALA A 31 -1.85 -7.32 -4.98
N HIS A 32 -0.60 -7.66 -5.30
CA HIS A 32 0.57 -6.94 -4.82
C HIS A 32 0.57 -5.47 -5.29
N TYR A 33 0.34 -5.20 -6.58
CA TYR A 33 0.27 -3.81 -7.06
C TYR A 33 -0.90 -3.05 -6.45
N LEU A 34 -2.08 -3.67 -6.32
CA LEU A 34 -3.26 -3.03 -5.73
C LEU A 34 -2.97 -2.62 -4.28
N TYR A 35 -2.34 -3.51 -3.49
CA TYR A 35 -1.94 -3.22 -2.12
C TYR A 35 -1.08 -1.96 -2.03
N TRP A 36 0.02 -1.91 -2.77
CA TRP A 36 0.97 -0.81 -2.71
C TRP A 36 0.40 0.50 -3.25
N LEU A 37 -0.39 0.44 -4.32
CA LEU A 37 -1.05 1.63 -4.86
C LEU A 37 -2.08 2.20 -3.89
N LEU A 38 -2.86 1.35 -3.20
CA LEU A 38 -3.77 1.81 -2.16
C LEU A 38 -3.01 2.37 -0.95
N LYS A 39 -1.91 1.72 -0.54
CA LYS A 39 -1.08 2.15 0.58
C LYS A 39 -0.48 3.54 0.37
N ASP A 40 0.02 3.82 -0.83
CA ASP A 40 0.59 5.13 -1.22
C ASP A 40 -0.46 6.25 -1.17
N THR A 41 -1.72 5.94 -1.49
CA THR A 41 -2.81 6.92 -1.50
C THR A 41 -3.39 7.26 -0.12
N LEU A 42 -2.97 6.58 0.96
CA LEU A 42 -3.54 6.81 2.30
C LEU A 42 -3.23 8.19 2.87
N HIS A 43 -2.18 8.86 2.37
CA HIS A 43 -1.83 10.22 2.77
C HIS A 43 -2.71 11.31 2.09
N ASP A 44 -3.59 10.95 1.15
CA ASP A 44 -4.51 11.87 0.49
C ASP A 44 -5.56 12.39 1.50
N THR A 45 -5.52 13.69 1.81
CA THR A 45 -6.39 14.30 2.82
C THR A 45 -7.88 14.27 2.47
N LYS A 46 -8.22 14.16 1.19
CA LYS A 46 -9.61 14.21 0.71
C LYS A 46 -10.20 12.81 0.52
N HIS A 47 -9.39 11.87 0.04
CA HIS A 47 -9.87 10.55 -0.37
C HIS A 47 -9.23 9.39 0.41
N GLY A 48 -8.29 9.65 1.32
CA GLY A 48 -7.55 8.63 2.07
C GLY A 48 -8.45 7.62 2.78
N ILE A 49 -9.54 8.09 3.41
CA ILE A 49 -10.51 7.22 4.11
C ILE A 49 -11.16 6.22 3.14
N ARG A 50 -11.48 6.63 1.91
CA ARG A 50 -12.03 5.71 0.90
C ARG A 50 -11.02 4.63 0.54
N TYR A 51 -9.77 5.02 0.33
CA TYR A 51 -8.68 4.08 0.02
C TYR A 51 -8.40 3.13 1.18
N GLU A 52 -8.47 3.61 2.42
CA GLU A 52 -8.33 2.79 3.62
C GLU A 52 -9.42 1.73 3.71
N HIS A 53 -10.69 2.08 3.48
CA HIS A 53 -11.78 1.10 3.48
C HIS A 53 -11.61 0.04 2.38
N ILE A 54 -11.20 0.45 1.17
CA ILE A 54 -10.96 -0.50 0.07
C ILE A 54 -9.78 -1.42 0.38
N LEU A 55 -8.70 -0.87 0.96
CA LEU A 55 -7.56 -1.64 1.42
C LEU A 55 -7.97 -2.64 2.52
N GLY A 56 -8.80 -2.21 3.47
CA GLY A 56 -9.36 -3.07 4.50
C GLY A 56 -10.19 -4.22 3.93
N ALA A 57 -11.06 -3.93 2.95
CA ALA A 57 -11.84 -4.94 2.24
C ALA A 57 -10.95 -5.92 1.47
N PHE A 58 -9.89 -5.45 0.82
CA PHE A 58 -8.93 -6.32 0.16
C PHE A 58 -8.21 -7.24 1.16
N LEU A 59 -7.72 -6.70 2.29
CA LEU A 59 -6.98 -7.46 3.29
C LEU A 59 -7.85 -8.47 4.05
N SER A 60 -9.16 -8.26 4.12
CA SER A 60 -10.08 -9.23 4.72
C SER A 60 -10.36 -10.44 3.81
N ILE A 61 -10.18 -10.31 2.50
CA ILE A 61 -10.52 -11.36 1.52
C ILE A 61 -9.32 -11.98 0.79
N CYS A 62 -8.14 -11.34 0.79
CA CYS A 62 -6.97 -11.79 0.01
C CYS A 62 -6.30 -13.09 0.51
N GLY A 63 -6.77 -13.64 1.63
CA GLY A 63 -6.22 -14.85 2.25
C GLY A 63 -5.07 -14.56 3.21
N LYS A 64 -4.95 -15.41 4.24
CA LYS A 64 -4.02 -15.22 5.37
C LYS A 64 -2.55 -15.13 4.93
N SER A 65 -2.09 -16.07 4.09
CA SER A 65 -0.70 -16.12 3.65
C SER A 65 -0.28 -14.87 2.87
N LEU A 66 -1.09 -14.44 1.90
CA LEU A 66 -0.80 -13.24 1.13
C LEU A 66 -0.80 -11.98 2.01
N ARG A 67 -1.76 -11.88 2.93
CA ARG A 67 -1.81 -10.77 3.90
C ARG A 67 -0.53 -10.71 4.74
N GLU A 68 -0.10 -11.84 5.30
CA GLU A 68 1.12 -11.92 6.12
C GLU A 68 2.36 -11.52 5.32
N ASP A 69 2.46 -11.93 4.06
CA ASP A 69 3.56 -11.51 3.17
C ASP A 69 3.55 -10.01 2.89
N LEU A 70 2.39 -9.41 2.60
CA LEU A 70 2.26 -7.96 2.37
C LEU A 70 2.59 -7.15 3.63
N GLU A 71 2.17 -7.62 4.80
CA GLU A 71 2.52 -7.00 6.08
C GLU A 71 4.02 -7.11 6.37
N ARG A 72 4.65 -8.24 6.06
CA ARG A 72 6.10 -8.42 6.18
C ARG A 72 6.86 -7.47 5.25
N GLN A 73 6.43 -7.35 3.99
CA GLN A 73 7.02 -6.38 3.05
C GLN A 73 6.88 -4.95 3.56
N SER A 74 5.72 -4.59 4.11
CA SER A 74 5.47 -3.25 4.66
C SER A 74 6.38 -2.93 5.84
N ARG A 75 6.57 -3.87 6.77
CA ARG A 75 7.52 -3.72 7.87
C ARG A 75 8.95 -3.53 7.35
N LEU A 76 9.36 -4.31 6.36
CA LEU A 76 10.69 -4.18 5.77
C LEU A 76 10.91 -2.79 5.17
N VAL A 77 9.95 -2.28 4.37
CA VAL A 77 10.03 -0.94 3.78
C VAL A 77 10.09 0.15 4.84
N GLN A 78 9.31 0.02 5.93
CA GLN A 78 9.37 0.97 7.04
C GLN A 78 10.74 0.98 7.71
N ILE A 79 11.32 -0.20 7.98
CA ILE A 79 12.65 -0.32 8.57
C ILE A 79 13.70 0.32 7.65
N LEU A 80 13.68 -0.02 6.37
CA LEU A 80 14.59 0.56 5.38
C LEU A 80 14.45 2.08 5.29
N GLY A 81 13.21 2.60 5.33
CA GLY A 81 12.95 4.03 5.35
C GLY A 81 13.52 4.72 6.59
N MET A 82 13.35 4.13 7.78
CA MET A 82 13.94 4.66 9.01
C MET A 82 15.46 4.66 8.98
N VAL A 83 16.08 3.59 8.46
CA VAL A 83 17.54 3.51 8.31
C VAL A 83 18.02 4.58 7.32
N ALA A 84 17.35 4.74 6.18
CA ALA A 84 17.70 5.74 5.17
C ALA A 84 17.62 7.17 5.73
N GLU A 85 16.59 7.50 6.51
CA GLU A 85 16.48 8.81 7.15
C GLU A 85 17.58 9.05 8.20
N LYS A 86 17.94 8.03 8.99
CA LYS A 86 19.08 8.12 9.92
C LYS A 86 20.40 8.40 9.19
N VAL A 87 20.67 7.70 8.09
CA VAL A 87 21.88 7.89 7.26
C VAL A 87 21.89 9.27 6.60
N LYS A 88 20.73 9.79 6.20
CA LYS A 88 20.60 11.12 5.60
C LYS A 88 20.94 12.22 6.62
N GLN A 89 20.49 12.07 7.86
CA GLN A 89 20.67 13.04 8.95
C GLN A 89 22.09 13.05 9.55
N THR A 90 22.90 12.02 9.32
CA THR A 90 24.31 12.02 9.75
C THR A 90 25.18 12.86 8.80
N SER A 91 26.04 13.71 9.37
CA SER A 91 27.00 14.54 8.63
C SER A 91 28.02 13.68 7.87
N GLY A 92 28.62 14.22 6.79
CA GLY A 92 29.46 13.46 5.85
C GLY A 92 30.60 12.65 6.49
N SER A 93 31.15 13.09 7.62
CA SER A 93 32.22 12.42 8.36
C SER A 93 31.78 11.15 9.11
N ALA A 94 30.49 11.00 9.43
CA ALA A 94 29.97 9.87 10.22
C ALA A 94 29.35 8.76 9.35
N ARG A 95 29.17 9.01 8.05
CA ARG A 95 28.50 8.08 7.12
C ARG A 95 29.27 6.78 6.87
N GLN A 96 30.60 6.78 7.02
CA GLN A 96 31.44 5.58 6.86
C GLN A 96 31.42 4.63 8.07
N MET A 97 30.99 5.07 9.26
CA MET A 97 30.90 4.20 10.45
C MET A 97 29.55 3.47 10.59
N VAL A 98 28.55 3.86 9.79
CA VAL A 98 27.17 3.37 9.89
C VAL A 98 26.85 2.29 8.83
N LEU A 99 27.73 2.13 7.83
CA LEU A 99 27.68 1.07 6.81
C LEU A 99 28.55 -0.11 7.24
#